data_AF-A0A0P1EXF5-F1
#
_entry.id   AF-A0A0P1EXF5-F1
#
_cell.length_a   1.000
_cell.length_b   1.000
_cell.length_c   1.000
_cell.angle_alpha   90.00
_cell.angle_beta   90.00
_cell.angle_gamma   90.00
#
_symmetry.space_group_name_H-M   'P 1'
#
loop_
_entity.id
_entity.type
_entity.pdbx_description
1 polymer ?
#
loop_
_entity_poly.entity_id
_entity_poly.type
_entity_poly.pdbx_seq_one_letter_code
_entity_poly.pdbx_strand_id
1 'polypeptide(L)'
;MALGDPRLHQDLMNRMAEAQGFDLRAEEAKGTLSAGDTSDMLLRCRGCGDVGGCTKALDAGEVPETCNNESRWDALRAISRM
;
A
#
# COMPACT_ATOMS: atom_id res chain seq x y z
N MET A 1 -3.02 4.88 20.98
CA MET A 1 -2.71 3.53 20.48
C MET A 1 -1.34 3.56 19.84
N ALA A 2 -0.53 2.51 20.01
CA ALA A 2 0.72 2.38 19.29
C ALA A 2 0.44 1.98 17.83
N LEU A 3 1.18 2.55 16.88
CA LEU A 3 1.15 2.15 15.48
C LEU A 3 1.73 0.74 15.31
N GLY A 4 1.31 0.03 14.26
CA GLY A 4 1.89 -1.26 13.89
C GLY A 4 3.39 -1.19 13.54
N ASP A 5 4.04 -2.36 13.51
CA ASP A 5 5.47 -2.49 13.21
C ASP A 5 5.79 -1.95 11.80
N PRO A 6 6.68 -0.96 11.67
CA PRO A 6 6.94 -0.33 10.38
C PRO A 6 7.48 -1.32 9.33
N ARG A 7 8.24 -2.35 9.72
CA ARG A 7 8.79 -3.33 8.78
C ARG A 7 7.71 -4.24 8.21
N LEU A 8 6.83 -4.75 9.07
CA LEU A 8 5.66 -5.52 8.64
C LEU A 8 4.79 -4.73 7.66
N HIS A 9 4.46 -3.48 7.99
CA HIS A 9 3.60 -2.67 7.11
C HIS A 9 4.29 -2.26 5.82
N GLN A 10 5.61 -2.10 5.82
CA GLN A 10 6.36 -1.85 4.58
C GLN A 10 6.31 -3.07 3.65
N ASP A 11 6.46 -4.27 4.19
CA ASP A 11 6.34 -5.52 3.44
C ASP A 11 4.93 -5.69 2.85
N LEU A 12 3.89 -5.54 3.69
CA LEU A 12 2.50 -5.62 3.25
C LEU A 12 2.16 -4.53 2.22
N MET A 13 2.69 -3.32 2.34
CA MET A 13 2.45 -2.24 1.38
C MET A 13 3.08 -2.54 0.01
N ASN A 14 4.28 -3.14 -0.01
CA ASN A 14 4.91 -3.59 -1.26
C ASN A 14 4.09 -4.71 -1.91
N ARG A 15 3.68 -5.72 -1.13
CA ARG A 15 2.83 -6.82 -1.60
C ARG A 15 1.47 -6.34 -2.10
N MET A 16 0.88 -5.34 -1.44
CA MET A 16 -0.36 -4.68 -1.87
C MET A 16 -0.19 -3.94 -3.20
N ALA A 17 0.98 -3.34 -3.44
CA ALA A 17 1.29 -2.73 -4.73
C ALA A 17 1.37 -3.80 -5.83
N GLU A 18 2.12 -4.88 -5.58
CA GLU A 18 2.27 -6.00 -6.50
C GLU A 18 0.92 -6.66 -6.85
N ALA A 19 0.07 -6.93 -5.84
CA ALA A 19 -1.27 -7.48 -6.03
C ALA A 19 -2.18 -6.59 -6.89
N GLN A 20 -1.91 -5.28 -6.95
CA GLN A 20 -2.64 -4.32 -7.77
C GLN A 20 -1.97 -4.05 -9.13
N GLY A 21 -0.82 -4.68 -9.40
CA GLY A 21 -0.06 -4.53 -10.64
C GLY A 21 0.89 -3.34 -10.65
N PHE A 22 1.31 -2.84 -9.48
CA PHE A 22 2.26 -1.74 -9.35
C PHE A 22 3.61 -2.22 -8.81
N ASP A 23 4.67 -1.50 -9.18
CA ASP A 23 5.96 -1.51 -8.50
C ASP A 23 6.16 -0.10 -7.90
N LEU A 24 6.10 0.01 -6.56
CA LEU A 24 6.25 1.29 -5.87
C LEU A 24 7.57 1.97 -6.18
N ARG A 25 8.67 1.22 -6.32
CA ARG A 25 9.98 1.80 -6.65
C ARG A 25 9.99 2.34 -8.07
N ALA A 26 9.34 1.66 -9.00
CA ALA A 26 9.21 2.15 -10.37
C ALA A 26 8.35 3.43 -10.43
N GLU A 27 7.24 3.49 -9.68
CA GLU A 27 6.39 4.69 -9.61
C GLU A 27 7.09 5.86 -8.90
N GLU A 28 7.95 5.59 -7.91
CA GLU A 28 8.84 6.60 -7.34
C GLU A 28 9.87 7.11 -8.34
N ALA A 29 10.51 6.20 -9.09
CA ALA A 29 11.50 6.56 -10.10
C ALA A 29 10.90 7.39 -11.26
N LYS A 30 9.62 7.15 -11.59
CA LYS A 30 8.86 7.93 -12.58
C LYS A 30 8.40 9.29 -12.04
N GLY A 31 8.45 9.50 -10.72
CA GLY A 31 7.91 10.68 -10.06
C GLY A 31 6.40 10.67 -9.87
N THR A 32 5.71 9.55 -10.16
CA THR A 32 4.27 9.37 -9.89
C THR A 32 3.99 9.31 -8.38
N LEU A 33 4.95 8.77 -7.63
CA LEU A 33 4.98 8.77 -6.18
C LEU A 33 6.22 9.54 -5.72
N SER A 34 6.06 10.45 -4.78
CA SER A 34 7.19 11.00 -4.05
C SER A 34 7.55 10.11 -2.86
N ALA A 35 8.79 10.20 -2.36
CA ALA A 35 9.16 9.54 -1.11
C ALA A 35 8.30 9.99 0.09
N GLY A 36 7.79 11.23 0.04
CA GLY A 36 6.81 11.75 1.01
C GLY A 36 5.47 11.02 0.92
N ASP A 37 4.95 10.81 -0.29
CA ASP A 37 3.72 10.05 -0.50
C ASP A 37 3.82 8.63 0.05
N THR A 38 4.93 7.93 -0.25
CA THR A 38 5.18 6.58 0.23
C THR A 38 5.28 6.54 1.77
N SER A 39 5.92 7.55 2.37
CA SER A 39 6.01 7.68 3.84
C SER A 39 4.63 7.91 4.48
N ASP A 40 3.81 8.76 3.87
CA ASP A 40 2.44 9.04 4.33
C ASP A 40 1.53 7.81 4.16
N MET A 41 1.69 7.06 3.06
CA MET A 41 1.01 5.78 2.86
C MET A 41 1.38 4.78 3.95
N LEU A 42 2.67 4.64 4.26
CA LEU A 42 3.13 3.73 5.31
C LEU A 42 2.57 4.15 6.68
N LEU A 43 2.56 5.45 6.99
CA LEU A 43 2.00 5.97 8.24
C LEU A 43 0.50 5.63 8.38
N ARG A 44 -0.30 5.83 7.32
CA ARG A 44 -1.72 5.44 7.30
C ARG A 44 -1.92 3.94 7.40
N CYS A 45 -1.09 3.15 6.71
CA CYS A 45 -1.13 1.69 6.72
C CYS A 45 -0.90 1.14 8.14
N ARG A 46 0.07 1.68 8.88
CA ARG A 46 0.39 1.28 10.26
C ARG A 46 -0.72 1.59 11.27
N GLY A 47 -1.69 2.43 10.90
CA GLY A 47 -2.90 2.71 11.67
C GLY A 47 -4.11 1.88 11.25
N CYS A 48 -3.96 0.85 10.40
CA CYS A 48 -5.09 0.04 9.95
C CYS A 48 -5.69 -0.80 11.08
N GLY A 49 -7.01 -1.02 11.02
CA GLY A 49 -7.74 -1.79 12.02
C GLY A 49 -7.61 -3.31 11.89
N ASP A 50 -7.18 -3.82 10.73
CA ASP A 50 -7.12 -5.27 10.46
C ASP A 50 -5.91 -5.68 9.60
N VAL A 51 -4.75 -5.80 10.25
CA VAL A 51 -3.53 -6.33 9.61
C VAL A 51 -3.66 -7.82 9.25
N GLY A 52 -4.47 -8.57 10.00
CA GLY A 52 -4.68 -10.00 9.80
C GLY A 52 -5.44 -10.27 8.49
N GLY A 53 -6.54 -9.54 8.27
CA GLY A 53 -7.30 -9.57 7.03
C GLY A 53 -6.46 -9.14 5.82
N CYS A 54 -5.65 -8.08 5.96
CA CYS A 54 -4.71 -7.66 4.92
C CYS A 54 -3.71 -8.77 4.56
N THR A 55 -3.08 -9.40 5.57
CA THR A 55 -2.12 -10.49 5.35
C THR A 55 -2.78 -11.67 4.65
N LYS A 56 -3.96 -12.11 5.12
CA LYS A 56 -4.68 -13.25 4.57
C LYS A 56 -5.09 -13.03 3.11
N ALA A 57 -5.58 -11.84 2.77
CA ALA A 57 -5.94 -11.51 1.39
C ALA A 57 -4.70 -11.55 0.47
N LEU A 58 -3.61 -10.91 0.89
CA LEU A 58 -2.38 -10.86 0.10
C LEU A 58 -1.71 -12.23 -0.03
N ASP A 59 -1.81 -13.11 0.97
CA ASP A 59 -1.34 -14.51 0.87
C ASP A 59 -2.13 -15.31 -0.18
N ALA A 60 -3.41 -14.96 -0.39
CA ALA A 60 -4.26 -15.54 -1.44
C ALA A 60 -4.06 -14.88 -2.82
N GLY A 61 -3.21 -13.87 -2.93
CA GLY A 61 -3.04 -13.08 -4.15
C GLY A 61 -4.18 -12.10 -4.42
N GLU A 62 -4.98 -11.79 -3.40
CA GLU A 62 -6.13 -10.87 -3.47
C GLU A 62 -5.82 -9.56 -2.74
N VAL A 63 -6.58 -8.51 -3.07
CA VAL A 63 -6.54 -7.25 -2.31
C VAL A 63 -7.55 -7.30 -1.16
N PRO A 64 -7.23 -6.77 0.03
CA PRO A 64 -8.19 -6.72 1.13
C PRO A 64 -9.36 -5.82 0.79
N GLU A 65 -10.55 -6.18 1.28
CA GLU A 65 -11.79 -5.41 1.07
C GLU A 65 -11.71 -3.99 1.63
N THR A 66 -10.89 -3.76 2.67
CA THR A 66 -10.70 -2.44 3.28
C THR A 66 -9.23 -2.09 3.40
N CYS A 67 -8.86 -0.85 3.09
CA CYS A 67 -7.50 -0.35 3.20
C CYS A 67 -7.49 1.15 3.51
N ASN A 68 -6.71 1.58 4.52
CA ASN A 68 -6.54 3.01 4.83
C ASN A 68 -5.89 3.82 3.68
N ASN A 69 -5.34 3.15 2.67
CA ASN A 69 -4.73 3.76 1.49
C ASN A 69 -5.58 3.61 0.23
N GLU A 70 -6.83 3.14 0.32
CA GLU A 70 -7.72 2.92 -0.84
C GLU A 70 -7.73 4.10 -1.81
N SER A 71 -7.99 5.32 -1.31
CA SER A 71 -7.98 6.54 -2.12
C SER A 71 -6.64 6.83 -2.80
N ARG A 72 -5.51 6.49 -2.16
CA ARG A 72 -4.19 6.68 -2.76
C ARG A 72 -3.91 5.63 -3.82
N TRP A 73 -4.37 4.39 -3.62
CA TRP A 73 -4.29 3.33 -4.63
C TRP A 73 -5.17 3.64 -5.85
N ASP A 74 -6.37 4.19 -5.64
CA ASP A 74 -7.24 4.67 -6.71
C ASP A 74 -6.57 5.79 -7.52
N ALA A 75 -5.98 6.78 -6.83
CA ALA A 75 -5.26 7.86 -7.50
C ALA A 75 -4.07 7.32 -8.32
N LEU A 76 -3.33 6.34 -7.78
CA LEU A 76 -2.21 5.73 -8.50
C LEU A 76 -2.70 4.95 -9.73
N ARG A 77 -3.79 4.18 -9.63
CA ARG A 77 -4.43 3.52 -10.78
C ARG A 77 -4.83 4.49 -11.87
N ALA A 78 -5.40 5.63 -11.49
CA ALA A 78 -5.85 6.63 -12.44
C ALA A 78 -4.70 7.25 -13.23
N ILE A 79 -3.52 7.39 -12.61
CA ILE A 79 -2.34 7.99 -13.25
C ILE A 79 -1.55 6.96 -14.06
N SER A 80 -1.25 5.80 -13.49
CA SER A 80 -0.32 4.83 -14.10
C SER A 80 -0.98 3.90 -15.14
N ARG A 81 -2.31 3.95 -15.32
CA ARG A 81 -3.03 3.24 -16.40
C ARG A 81 -3.40 4.15 -17.60
N MET A 82 -2.97 5.41 -17.61
CA MET A 82 -2.93 6.26 -18.80
C MET A 82 -1.64 6.00 -19.58
#